data_AF-A0A358EJV1-F1
#
_entry.id   AF-A0A358EJV1-F1
#
_cell.length_a   1.000
_cell.length_b   1.000
_cell.length_c   1.000
_cell.angle_alpha   90.00
_cell.angle_beta   90.00
_cell.angle_gamma   90.00
#
_symmetry.space_group_name_H-M   'P 1'
#
loop_
_entity.id
_entity.type
_entity.pdbx_description
1 polymer ?
#
loop_
_entity_poly.entity_id
_entity_poly.type
_entity_poly.pdbx_seq_one_letter_code
_entity_poly.pdbx_strand_id
1 'polypeptide(L)'
;MKKIFLSIFTLLLSVPHIQSAEDHIVYQGKTGPGKGKHIVFLSGDEEYRSEEGLPMMAKILSQRHGFKCTVLFSLNEQGEIDPNNQKSLSHPQALDSADAIIMLLRFRTWPDEVYKHFDDACNRGIPVIGLRTSTHAFRGKLGGFGKRVLGEKWVSHWGGHKREACRGAIEPGAEKDPILNGVSDVFADSDVYEAYPPEDAKILMRGLVLENMSPDSKPSTRQKKNRQLNKVTGVNDPAMAVAWTRKHKWPSGKTSHIFTSTMGAATDLKSAGLRRMIVNATYAGLGMKVPKEANVDYVDPYKPLFYGFNSFRRGIKPADHALGKVLPLGNKKR
;
A
#
# COMPACT_ATOMS: atom_id res chain seq x y z
N MET A 1 -73.04 24.40 23.76
CA MET A 1 -72.02 24.28 22.71
C MET A 1 -70.64 24.14 23.35
N LYS A 2 -70.12 22.92 23.50
CA LYS A 2 -68.76 22.65 24.01
C LYS A 2 -67.88 22.24 22.82
N LYS A 3 -66.83 23.01 22.53
CA LYS A 3 -65.86 22.71 21.47
C LYS A 3 -64.81 21.74 22.03
N ILE A 4 -64.69 20.56 21.43
CA ILE A 4 -63.65 19.57 21.71
C ILE A 4 -62.48 19.89 20.77
N PHE A 5 -61.32 20.24 21.33
CA PHE A 5 -60.06 20.34 20.59
C PHE A 5 -59.43 18.94 20.56
N LEU A 6 -59.30 18.36 19.37
CA LEU A 6 -58.61 17.09 19.14
C LEU A 6 -57.15 17.41 18.77
N SER A 7 -56.22 17.21 19.70
CA SER A 7 -54.78 17.30 19.42
C SER A 7 -54.32 16.00 18.76
N ILE A 8 -53.94 16.08 17.49
CA ILE A 8 -53.31 14.99 16.75
C ILE A 8 -51.83 14.94 17.16
N PHE A 9 -51.46 13.88 17.88
CA PHE A 9 -50.08 13.58 18.24
C PHE A 9 -49.46 12.75 17.12
N THR A 10 -48.67 13.38 16.24
CA THR A 10 -47.97 12.67 15.16
C THR A 10 -46.77 11.92 15.75
N LEU A 11 -46.92 10.61 15.90
CA LEU A 11 -45.84 9.72 16.32
C LEU A 11 -44.83 9.57 15.18
N LEU A 12 -43.70 10.29 15.26
CA LEU A 12 -42.55 10.12 14.37
C LEU A 12 -41.91 8.75 14.65
N LEU A 13 -42.25 7.76 13.83
CA LEU A 13 -41.55 6.47 13.80
C LEU A 13 -40.13 6.70 13.28
N SER A 14 -39.16 6.73 14.19
CA SER A 14 -37.73 6.67 13.85
C SER A 14 -37.43 5.30 13.25
N VAL A 15 -37.34 5.24 11.93
CA VAL A 15 -36.85 4.05 11.22
C VAL A 15 -35.40 3.85 11.66
N PRO A 16 -35.03 2.70 12.25
CA PRO A 16 -33.63 2.41 12.53
C PRO A 16 -32.88 2.42 11.19
N HIS A 17 -31.99 3.38 10.99
CA HIS A 17 -30.97 3.25 9.95
C HIS A 17 -30.17 2.00 10.30
N ILE A 18 -30.39 0.92 9.54
CA ILE A 18 -29.42 -0.16 9.43
C ILE A 18 -28.18 0.52 8.85
N GLN A 19 -27.26 0.90 9.73
CA GLN A 19 -25.94 1.35 9.33
C GLN A 19 -25.31 0.13 8.67
N SER A 20 -25.37 0.10 7.34
CA SER A 20 -24.67 -0.90 6.53
C SER A 20 -23.27 -1.03 7.10
N ALA A 21 -22.85 -2.27 7.42
CA ALA A 21 -21.48 -2.49 7.85
C ALA A 21 -20.57 -1.89 6.77
N GLU A 22 -19.76 -0.90 7.15
CA GLU A 22 -18.91 -0.20 6.18
C GLU A 22 -18.01 -1.23 5.48
N ASP A 23 -18.11 -1.31 4.16
CA ASP A 23 -17.30 -2.18 3.30
C ASP A 23 -15.89 -1.62 3.09
N HIS A 24 -15.61 -0.45 3.63
CA HIS A 24 -14.34 0.25 3.62
C HIS A 24 -14.11 0.91 4.99
N ILE A 25 -12.99 1.60 5.17
CA ILE A 25 -12.76 2.43 6.36
C ILE A 25 -12.25 3.80 5.94
N VAL A 26 -12.85 4.85 6.51
CA VAL A 26 -12.42 6.24 6.29
C VAL A 26 -11.79 6.79 7.57
N TYR A 27 -10.58 7.33 7.45
CA TYR A 27 -9.93 8.11 8.48
C TYR A 27 -9.97 9.58 8.09
N GLN A 28 -10.74 10.36 8.84
CA GLN A 28 -10.71 11.81 8.70
C GLN A 28 -9.35 12.34 9.11
N GLY A 29 -8.80 13.23 8.29
CA GLY A 29 -7.54 13.89 8.58
C GLY A 29 -7.66 14.80 9.79
N LYS A 30 -6.66 14.78 10.67
CA LYS A 30 -6.48 15.84 11.67
C LYS A 30 -5.97 17.12 11.00
N THR A 31 -5.62 18.13 11.78
CA THR A 31 -4.88 19.28 11.26
C THR A 31 -3.49 18.86 10.76
N GLY A 32 -3.11 19.32 9.57
CA GLY A 32 -1.79 19.07 9.02
C GLY A 32 -1.69 19.50 7.56
N PRO A 33 -0.49 19.43 6.95
CA PRO A 33 -0.26 19.87 5.58
C PRO A 33 -1.12 19.14 4.52
N GLY A 34 -1.58 17.94 4.82
CA GLY A 34 -2.43 17.13 3.95
C GLY A 34 -3.93 17.50 3.97
N LYS A 35 -4.34 18.47 4.79
CA LYS A 35 -5.74 18.88 4.92
C LYS A 35 -6.32 19.26 3.55
N GLY A 36 -7.51 18.72 3.26
CA GLY A 36 -8.20 18.95 1.98
C GLY A 36 -7.72 18.05 0.84
N LYS A 37 -6.80 17.12 1.09
CA LYS A 37 -6.41 16.09 0.12
C LYS A 37 -6.87 14.70 0.55
N HIS A 38 -7.21 13.87 -0.42
CA HIS A 38 -7.75 12.53 -0.24
C HIS A 38 -6.82 11.46 -0.82
N ILE A 39 -6.32 10.57 0.04
CA ILE A 39 -5.51 9.43 -0.35
C ILE A 39 -6.37 8.15 -0.28
N VAL A 40 -6.40 7.39 -1.37
CA VAL A 40 -7.10 6.10 -1.42
C VAL A 40 -6.08 4.96 -1.38
N PHE A 41 -6.32 4.00 -0.50
CA PHE A 41 -5.48 2.83 -0.29
C PHE A 41 -6.16 1.59 -0.84
N LEU A 42 -5.44 0.79 -1.64
CA LEU A 42 -5.97 -0.42 -2.28
C LEU A 42 -5.31 -1.66 -1.70
N SER A 43 -6.05 -2.39 -0.87
CA SER A 43 -5.62 -3.64 -0.24
C SER A 43 -6.20 -4.86 -0.96
N GLY A 44 -5.36 -5.84 -1.28
CA GLY A 44 -5.75 -7.05 -1.97
C GLY A 44 -4.55 -7.91 -2.32
N ASP A 45 -3.71 -8.20 -1.34
CA ASP A 45 -2.59 -9.12 -1.47
C ASP A 45 -2.73 -10.27 -0.46
N GLU A 46 -2.80 -11.50 -0.98
CA GLU A 46 -3.04 -12.70 -0.20
C GLU A 46 -1.83 -13.24 0.58
N GLU A 47 -0.66 -12.62 0.43
CA GLU A 47 0.60 -13.07 0.99
C GLU A 47 1.14 -12.09 2.04
N TYR A 48 1.33 -10.83 1.68
CA TYR A 48 2.10 -9.82 2.39
C TYR A 48 1.28 -8.88 3.29
N ARG A 49 0.00 -9.22 3.50
CA ARG A 49 -0.88 -8.60 4.51
C ARG A 49 -1.15 -7.13 4.24
N SER A 50 -1.53 -6.78 3.01
CA SER A 50 -1.95 -5.41 2.70
C SER A 50 -3.07 -4.90 3.58
N GLU A 51 -3.95 -5.81 3.99
CA GLU A 51 -5.08 -5.54 4.85
C GLU A 51 -4.66 -5.14 6.27
N GLU A 52 -3.44 -5.45 6.71
CA GLU A 52 -2.91 -4.99 7.99
C GLU A 52 -2.00 -3.76 7.80
N GLY A 53 -1.18 -3.76 6.74
CA GLY A 53 -0.20 -2.70 6.47
C GLY A 53 -0.81 -1.37 6.02
N LEU A 54 -1.72 -1.40 5.05
CA LEU A 54 -2.26 -0.18 4.46
C LEU A 54 -3.17 0.61 5.42
N PRO A 55 -4.06 -0.02 6.23
CA PRO A 55 -4.78 0.71 7.27
C PRO A 55 -3.87 1.41 8.27
N MET A 56 -2.75 0.78 8.66
CA MET A 56 -1.77 1.41 9.54
C MET A 56 -1.13 2.66 8.88
N MET A 57 -0.72 2.56 7.61
CA MET A 57 -0.19 3.71 6.88
C MET A 57 -1.22 4.83 6.69
N ALA A 58 -2.47 4.47 6.43
CA ALA A 58 -3.59 5.41 6.33
C ALA A 58 -3.85 6.16 7.64
N LYS A 59 -3.72 5.48 8.79
CA LYS A 59 -3.78 6.12 10.10
C LYS A 59 -2.63 7.11 10.28
N ILE A 60 -1.39 6.75 9.92
CA ILE A 60 -0.25 7.69 9.99
C ILE A 60 -0.54 8.93 9.14
N LEU A 61 -0.86 8.75 7.85
CA LEU A 61 -1.11 9.86 6.93
C LEU A 61 -2.29 10.74 7.36
N SER A 62 -3.36 10.15 7.88
CA SER A 62 -4.50 10.94 8.36
C SER A 62 -4.24 11.65 9.68
N GLN A 63 -3.70 10.95 10.68
CA GLN A 63 -3.61 11.47 12.04
C GLN A 63 -2.35 12.29 12.31
N ARG A 64 -1.26 12.04 11.59
CA ARG A 64 0.01 12.78 11.74
C ARG A 64 0.16 13.88 10.68
N HIS A 65 -0.45 13.71 9.51
CA HIS A 65 -0.25 14.60 8.36
C HIS A 65 -1.52 15.30 7.85
N GLY A 66 -2.69 14.89 8.33
CA GLY A 66 -3.96 15.58 8.07
C GLY A 66 -4.65 15.23 6.75
N PHE A 67 -4.19 14.19 6.04
CA PHE A 67 -4.89 13.71 4.84
C PHE A 67 -6.22 13.04 5.20
N LYS A 68 -7.26 13.20 4.37
CA LYS A 68 -8.36 12.24 4.38
C LYS A 68 -7.82 10.94 3.79
N CYS A 69 -8.03 9.81 4.46
CA CYS A 69 -7.59 8.51 3.96
C CYS A 69 -8.76 7.53 3.90
N THR A 70 -8.95 6.86 2.76
CA THR A 70 -9.94 5.79 2.61
C THR A 70 -9.23 4.51 2.23
N VAL A 71 -9.50 3.40 2.93
CA VAL A 71 -8.91 2.10 2.61
C VAL A 71 -9.99 1.17 2.08
N LEU A 72 -9.70 0.63 0.89
CA LEU A 72 -10.53 -0.32 0.16
C LEU A 72 -9.91 -1.72 0.28
N PHE A 73 -10.76 -2.73 0.39
CA PHE A 73 -10.35 -4.11 0.67
C PHE A 73 -10.94 -5.07 -0.37
N SER A 74 -10.27 -6.21 -0.60
CA SER A 74 -10.96 -7.39 -1.13
C SER A 74 -11.81 -8.00 0.00
N LEU A 75 -13.11 -8.19 -0.24
CA LEU A 75 -14.07 -8.75 0.71
C LEU A 75 -14.71 -10.04 0.19
N ASN A 76 -15.13 -10.92 1.11
CA ASN A 76 -16.03 -12.04 0.82
C ASN A 76 -17.50 -11.60 0.87
N GLU A 77 -18.43 -12.52 0.60
CA GLU A 77 -19.88 -12.27 0.58
C GLU A 77 -20.45 -11.86 1.96
N GLN A 78 -19.75 -12.15 3.05
CA GLN A 78 -20.14 -11.79 4.42
C GLN A 78 -19.63 -10.40 4.84
N GLY A 79 -18.95 -9.69 3.92
CA GLY A 79 -18.32 -8.38 4.19
C GLY A 79 -17.07 -8.48 5.07
N GLU A 80 -16.47 -9.66 5.15
CA GLU A 80 -15.19 -9.87 5.83
C GLU A 80 -14.04 -9.70 4.82
N ILE A 81 -12.90 -9.23 5.29
CA ILE A 81 -11.70 -9.06 4.48
C ILE A 81 -11.20 -10.43 4.03
N ASP A 82 -11.16 -10.62 2.71
CA ASP A 82 -10.64 -11.81 2.05
C ASP A 82 -9.68 -11.41 0.92
N PRO A 83 -8.37 -11.35 1.19
CA PRO A 83 -7.37 -11.03 0.20
C PRO A 83 -7.30 -12.02 -0.99
N ASN A 84 -7.83 -13.24 -0.82
CA ASN A 84 -7.91 -14.21 -1.92
C ASN A 84 -8.97 -13.86 -2.97
N ASN A 85 -9.95 -13.02 -2.62
CA ASN A 85 -11.00 -12.62 -3.57
C ASN A 85 -10.46 -11.60 -4.59
N GLN A 86 -9.77 -12.12 -5.62
CA GLN A 86 -9.11 -11.32 -6.66
C GLN A 86 -10.06 -10.48 -7.52
N LYS A 87 -11.35 -10.78 -7.52
CA LYS A 87 -12.37 -9.99 -8.24
C LYS A 87 -12.93 -8.85 -7.40
N SER A 88 -12.65 -8.82 -6.10
CA SER A 88 -13.23 -7.87 -5.16
C SER A 88 -12.32 -6.67 -4.90
N LEU A 89 -12.93 -5.49 -4.92
CA LEU A 89 -12.45 -4.25 -4.33
C LEU A 89 -13.68 -3.53 -3.81
N SER A 90 -13.75 -3.30 -2.50
CA SER A 90 -14.86 -2.59 -1.89
C SER A 90 -14.84 -1.10 -2.26
N HIS A 91 -16.02 -0.49 -2.28
CA HIS A 91 -16.23 0.95 -2.47
C HIS A 91 -15.31 1.65 -3.51
N PRO A 92 -15.23 1.17 -4.77
CA PRO A 92 -14.34 1.72 -5.79
C PRO A 92 -14.62 3.20 -6.12
N GLN A 93 -15.81 3.71 -5.84
CA GLN A 93 -16.22 5.10 -6.07
C GLN A 93 -15.35 6.11 -5.30
N ALA A 94 -14.68 5.70 -4.21
CA ALA A 94 -13.72 6.56 -3.52
C ALA A 94 -12.57 7.02 -4.44
N LEU A 95 -12.22 6.22 -5.46
CA LEU A 95 -11.20 6.55 -6.45
C LEU A 95 -11.58 7.75 -7.32
N ASP A 96 -12.86 8.09 -7.45
CA ASP A 96 -13.31 9.21 -8.30
C ASP A 96 -12.86 10.56 -7.77
N SER A 97 -12.60 10.64 -6.46
CA SER A 97 -12.15 11.85 -5.76
C SER A 97 -10.74 11.72 -5.16
N ALA A 98 -10.00 10.66 -5.49
CA ALA A 98 -8.65 10.46 -4.99
C ALA A 98 -7.68 11.51 -5.57
N ASP A 99 -6.86 12.10 -4.70
CA ASP A 99 -5.68 12.91 -5.07
C ASP A 99 -4.42 12.07 -5.18
N ALA A 100 -4.37 10.89 -4.56
CA ALA A 100 -3.28 9.93 -4.66
C ALA A 100 -3.77 8.49 -4.39
N ILE A 101 -3.08 7.51 -4.97
CA ILE A 101 -3.30 6.09 -4.71
C ILE A 101 -2.07 5.47 -4.06
N ILE A 102 -2.28 4.73 -2.97
CA ILE A 102 -1.27 3.83 -2.38
C ILE A 102 -1.78 2.39 -2.50
N MET A 103 -1.07 1.54 -3.22
CA MET A 103 -1.56 0.20 -3.55
C MET A 103 -0.60 -0.89 -3.15
N LEU A 104 -1.19 -1.95 -2.61
CA LEU A 104 -0.55 -3.21 -2.30
C LEU A 104 -1.50 -4.32 -2.76
N LEU A 105 -1.35 -4.68 -4.03
CA LEU A 105 -2.24 -5.58 -4.74
C LEU A 105 -1.46 -6.72 -5.38
N ARG A 106 -2.13 -7.86 -5.57
CA ARG A 106 -1.57 -8.99 -6.31
C ARG A 106 -2.63 -9.67 -7.17
N PHE A 107 -2.33 -9.85 -8.46
CA PHE A 107 -3.14 -10.67 -9.38
C PHE A 107 -4.65 -10.38 -9.40
N ARG A 108 -5.05 -9.13 -9.16
CA ARG A 108 -6.45 -8.69 -9.25
C ARG A 108 -6.98 -8.89 -10.67
N THR A 109 -8.24 -9.28 -10.75
CA THR A 109 -9.02 -9.47 -11.99
C THR A 109 -10.39 -8.83 -11.80
N TRP A 110 -10.39 -7.54 -11.48
CA TRP A 110 -11.62 -6.81 -11.20
C TRP A 110 -12.57 -6.79 -12.41
N PRO A 111 -13.89 -6.81 -12.17
CA PRO A 111 -14.89 -6.49 -13.18
C PRO A 111 -14.63 -5.12 -13.82
N ASP A 112 -15.12 -4.91 -15.04
CA ASP A 112 -14.85 -3.68 -15.79
C ASP A 112 -15.35 -2.41 -15.08
N GLU A 113 -16.50 -2.49 -14.42
CA GLU A 113 -17.06 -1.37 -13.63
C GLU A 113 -16.12 -0.95 -12.48
N VAL A 114 -15.54 -1.92 -11.78
CA VAL A 114 -14.59 -1.67 -10.69
C VAL A 114 -13.28 -1.14 -11.24
N TYR A 115 -12.76 -1.74 -12.32
CA TYR A 115 -11.53 -1.30 -12.94
C TYR A 115 -11.64 0.10 -13.53
N LYS A 116 -12.82 0.49 -14.05
CA LYS A 116 -13.06 1.82 -14.62
C LYS A 116 -12.76 2.93 -13.62
N HIS A 117 -13.18 2.81 -12.36
CA HIS A 117 -12.85 3.80 -11.33
C HIS A 117 -11.34 3.96 -11.12
N PHE A 118 -10.59 2.86 -11.15
CA PHE A 118 -9.14 2.87 -11.05
C PHE A 118 -8.48 3.50 -12.29
N ASP A 119 -8.92 3.10 -13.48
CA ASP A 119 -8.40 3.61 -14.75
C ASP A 119 -8.69 5.11 -14.90
N ASP A 120 -9.90 5.56 -14.58
CA ASP A 120 -10.28 6.97 -14.59
C ASP A 120 -9.41 7.77 -13.60
N ALA A 121 -9.17 7.26 -12.39
CA ALA A 121 -8.29 7.88 -11.42
C ALA A 121 -6.86 8.02 -11.93
N CYS A 122 -6.30 6.96 -12.51
CA CYS A 122 -5.01 7.00 -13.18
C CYS A 122 -4.98 8.04 -14.31
N ASN A 123 -6.01 8.08 -15.16
CA ASN A 123 -6.10 9.03 -16.28
C ASN A 123 -6.25 10.50 -15.83
N ARG A 124 -6.58 10.79 -14.57
CA ARG A 124 -6.48 12.14 -14.00
C ARG A 124 -5.03 12.58 -13.74
N GLY A 125 -4.06 11.68 -13.82
CA GLY A 125 -2.64 11.97 -13.59
C GLY A 125 -2.25 12.04 -12.12
N ILE A 126 -3.06 11.47 -11.22
CA ILE A 126 -2.75 11.48 -9.79
C ILE A 126 -1.53 10.57 -9.49
N PRO A 127 -0.72 10.87 -8.48
CA PRO A 127 0.39 9.99 -8.09
C PRO A 127 -0.07 8.59 -7.69
N VAL A 128 0.74 7.59 -8.05
CA VAL A 128 0.54 6.19 -7.68
C VAL A 128 1.79 5.66 -6.98
N ILE A 129 1.59 5.17 -5.75
CA ILE A 129 2.60 4.56 -4.91
C ILE A 129 2.33 3.05 -4.90
N GLY A 130 3.14 2.28 -5.61
CA GLY A 130 3.04 0.82 -5.68
C GLY A 130 4.02 0.14 -4.72
N LEU A 131 3.50 -0.60 -3.75
CA LEU A 131 4.29 -1.42 -2.83
C LEU A 131 4.23 -2.89 -3.23
N ARG A 132 5.19 -3.70 -2.79
CA ARG A 132 5.17 -5.17 -2.92
C ARG A 132 3.76 -5.66 -2.64
N THR A 133 2.97 -6.24 -3.53
CA THR A 133 3.34 -7.02 -4.72
C THR A 133 2.87 -6.37 -6.04
N SER A 134 2.68 -5.05 -6.01
CA SER A 134 1.98 -4.33 -7.07
C SER A 134 2.69 -4.32 -8.44
N THR A 135 3.97 -4.70 -8.52
CA THR A 135 4.65 -5.01 -9.80
C THR A 135 3.93 -6.08 -10.62
N HIS A 136 3.08 -6.87 -9.97
CA HIS A 136 2.13 -7.78 -10.62
C HIS A 136 0.74 -7.69 -9.98
N ALA A 137 0.28 -6.46 -9.76
CA ALA A 137 -1.03 -6.15 -9.21
C ALA A 137 -2.18 -6.78 -9.99
N PHE A 138 -2.05 -6.93 -11.31
CA PHE A 138 -3.12 -7.36 -12.21
C PHE A 138 -2.69 -8.49 -13.14
N ARG A 139 -3.64 -9.35 -13.53
CA ARG A 139 -3.47 -10.44 -14.50
C ARG A 139 -4.58 -10.46 -15.54
N GLY A 140 -4.46 -11.34 -16.54
CA GLY A 140 -5.43 -11.42 -17.65
C GLY A 140 -5.43 -10.13 -18.48
N LYS A 141 -6.63 -9.63 -18.83
CA LYS A 141 -6.80 -8.41 -19.64
C LYS A 141 -6.17 -7.15 -19.02
N LEU A 142 -6.08 -7.10 -17.69
CA LEU A 142 -5.51 -5.98 -16.94
C LEU A 142 -3.99 -6.13 -16.73
N GLY A 143 -3.42 -7.23 -17.21
CA GLY A 143 -2.01 -7.58 -17.03
C GLY A 143 -1.04 -6.55 -17.60
N GLY A 144 0.21 -6.63 -17.14
CA GLY A 144 1.30 -5.77 -17.60
C GLY A 144 1.32 -4.35 -17.03
N PHE A 145 0.33 -3.97 -16.20
CA PHE A 145 0.31 -2.69 -15.48
C PHE A 145 1.64 -2.42 -14.76
N GLY A 146 2.17 -3.38 -14.00
CA GLY A 146 3.41 -3.20 -13.27
C GLY A 146 4.59 -2.84 -14.18
N LYS A 147 4.79 -3.55 -15.30
CA LYS A 147 5.87 -3.20 -16.23
C LYS A 147 5.66 -1.84 -16.88
N ARG A 148 4.43 -1.56 -17.35
CA ARG A 148 4.12 -0.32 -18.07
C ARG A 148 4.17 0.91 -17.18
N VAL A 149 3.61 0.83 -15.98
CA VAL A 149 3.38 1.97 -15.08
C VAL A 149 4.43 2.01 -13.97
N LEU A 150 4.56 0.93 -13.20
CA LEU A 150 5.48 0.87 -12.06
C LEU A 150 6.95 0.69 -12.47
N GLY A 151 7.22 0.26 -13.70
CA GLY A 151 8.57 0.03 -14.24
C GLY A 151 9.06 -1.41 -14.12
N GLU A 152 8.32 -2.32 -13.46
CA GLU A 152 8.72 -3.72 -13.43
C GLU A 152 7.55 -4.70 -13.26
N LYS A 153 7.71 -5.90 -13.83
CA LYS A 153 6.84 -7.06 -13.64
C LYS A 153 7.37 -8.01 -12.56
N TRP A 154 6.63 -9.07 -12.24
CA TRP A 154 7.24 -10.18 -11.52
C TRP A 154 8.38 -10.82 -12.33
N VAL A 155 9.58 -10.87 -11.77
CA VAL A 155 10.74 -11.57 -12.36
C VAL A 155 11.05 -12.84 -11.57
N SER A 156 11.54 -12.68 -10.34
CA SER A 156 11.75 -13.76 -9.38
C SER A 156 12.01 -13.19 -7.98
N HIS A 157 12.01 -14.06 -6.97
CA HIS A 157 12.67 -13.74 -5.71
C HIS A 157 14.17 -13.67 -5.96
N TRP A 158 14.85 -12.58 -5.65
CA TRP A 158 16.31 -12.48 -5.71
C TRP A 158 16.93 -13.07 -4.44
N GLY A 159 16.41 -12.63 -3.29
CA GLY A 159 16.63 -13.21 -1.97
C GLY A 159 15.95 -14.58 -1.78
N GLY A 160 16.33 -15.27 -0.72
CA GLY A 160 15.71 -16.50 -0.26
C GLY A 160 14.38 -16.18 0.44
N HIS A 161 13.28 -16.40 -0.26
CA HIS A 161 11.95 -16.15 0.29
C HIS A 161 11.75 -16.83 1.66
N LYS A 162 11.33 -16.03 2.66
CA LYS A 162 11.10 -16.40 4.07
C LYS A 162 12.33 -16.90 4.84
N ARG A 163 13.54 -16.60 4.37
CA ARG A 163 14.78 -16.95 5.07
C ARG A 163 15.88 -15.90 4.96
N GLU A 164 15.85 -15.03 3.96
CA GLU A 164 16.76 -13.89 3.82
C GLU A 164 15.95 -12.59 3.80
N ALA A 165 16.40 -11.60 4.56
CA ALA A 165 15.82 -10.26 4.60
C ALA A 165 16.53 -9.28 3.64
N CYS A 166 15.99 -8.07 3.57
CA CYS A 166 16.49 -6.95 2.79
C CYS A 166 16.93 -5.80 3.71
N ARG A 167 18.13 -5.26 3.49
CA ARG A 167 18.54 -3.95 3.99
C ARG A 167 18.60 -2.95 2.85
N GLY A 168 17.85 -1.86 2.96
CA GLY A 168 17.93 -0.74 2.05
C GLY A 168 19.28 -0.02 2.16
N ALA A 169 19.95 0.14 1.03
CA ALA A 169 21.10 1.01 0.82
C ALA A 169 20.71 2.12 -0.16
N ILE A 170 20.94 3.38 0.21
CA ILE A 170 20.64 4.52 -0.65
C ILE A 170 21.48 4.41 -1.93
N GLU A 171 20.84 4.62 -3.08
CA GLU A 171 21.54 4.63 -4.37
C GLU A 171 22.54 5.80 -4.40
N PRO A 172 23.80 5.57 -4.82
CA PRO A 172 24.77 6.64 -4.98
C PRO A 172 24.22 7.79 -5.85
N GLY A 173 24.28 9.01 -5.34
CA GLY A 173 23.74 10.21 -6.01
C GLY A 173 22.27 10.53 -5.69
N ALA A 174 21.54 9.63 -5.01
CA ALA A 174 20.17 9.88 -4.58
C ALA A 174 20.07 10.52 -3.18
N GLU A 175 21.16 10.70 -2.44
CA GLU A 175 21.19 11.05 -1.01
C GLU A 175 20.45 12.35 -0.69
N LYS A 176 20.40 13.28 -1.66
CA LYS A 176 19.72 14.58 -1.53
C LYS A 176 18.27 14.57 -2.01
N ASP A 177 17.76 13.42 -2.46
CA ASP A 177 16.37 13.32 -2.89
C ASP A 177 15.42 13.58 -1.72
N PRO A 178 14.43 14.48 -1.85
CA PRO A 178 13.49 14.76 -0.77
C PRO A 178 12.75 13.53 -0.25
N ILE A 179 12.52 12.50 -1.07
CA ILE A 179 11.88 11.25 -0.64
C ILE A 179 12.70 10.54 0.44
N LEU A 180 14.02 10.75 0.46
CA LEU A 180 14.94 10.18 1.44
C LEU A 180 15.14 11.06 2.68
N ASN A 181 14.44 12.20 2.80
CA ASN A 181 14.49 13.04 4.00
C ASN A 181 14.18 12.25 5.28
N GLY A 182 15.14 12.18 6.19
CA GLY A 182 15.04 11.46 7.46
C GLY A 182 14.91 9.93 7.31
N VAL A 183 15.09 9.38 6.10
CA VAL A 183 15.04 7.93 5.87
C VAL A 183 16.37 7.31 6.27
N SER A 184 16.32 6.41 7.25
CA SER A 184 17.47 5.67 7.75
C SER A 184 17.02 4.27 8.17
N ASP A 185 17.97 3.34 8.20
CA ASP A 185 17.78 1.95 8.63
C ASP A 185 16.52 1.27 8.06
N VAL A 186 16.45 1.22 6.72
CA VAL A 186 15.35 0.55 6.02
C VAL A 186 15.57 -0.95 6.05
N PHE A 187 15.04 -1.60 7.09
CA PHE A 187 14.99 -3.06 7.19
C PHE A 187 13.63 -3.58 6.74
N ALA A 188 13.65 -4.57 5.85
CA ALA A 188 12.48 -5.30 5.42
C ALA A 188 12.76 -6.78 5.66
N ASP A 189 11.93 -7.45 6.46
CA ASP A 189 12.12 -8.88 6.73
C ASP A 189 11.71 -9.75 5.53
N SER A 190 11.00 -9.15 4.58
CA SER A 190 10.83 -9.67 3.24
C SER A 190 12.14 -9.84 2.46
N ASP A 191 12.15 -10.86 1.62
CA ASP A 191 13.23 -11.08 0.66
C ASP A 191 13.21 -10.06 -0.50
N VAL A 192 14.41 -9.77 -1.01
CA VAL A 192 14.62 -8.90 -2.17
C VAL A 192 14.02 -9.52 -3.43
N TYR A 193 13.28 -8.74 -4.21
CA TYR A 193 12.85 -9.12 -5.56
C TYR A 193 13.93 -8.85 -6.59
N GLU A 194 14.01 -9.71 -7.61
CA GLU A 194 14.78 -9.41 -8.81
C GLU A 194 14.02 -8.36 -9.62
N ALA A 195 14.63 -7.21 -9.86
CA ALA A 195 13.96 -6.08 -10.49
C ALA A 195 14.94 -5.23 -11.32
N TYR A 196 14.49 -4.88 -12.52
CA TYR A 196 15.22 -4.09 -13.51
C TYR A 196 14.32 -2.93 -13.99
N PRO A 197 14.17 -1.87 -13.18
CA PRO A 197 13.45 -0.68 -13.60
C PRO A 197 14.00 -0.13 -14.93
N PRO A 198 13.15 0.46 -15.79
CA PRO A 198 13.57 1.01 -17.08
C PRO A 198 14.48 2.24 -16.89
N GLU A 199 15.13 2.68 -17.98
CA GLU A 199 16.06 3.83 -17.97
C GLU A 199 15.41 5.14 -17.53
N ASP A 200 14.09 5.32 -17.73
CA ASP A 200 13.35 6.50 -17.27
C ASP A 200 13.05 6.49 -15.76
N ALA A 201 13.38 5.39 -15.07
CA ALA A 201 13.25 5.29 -13.63
C ALA A 201 14.48 5.84 -12.91
N LYS A 202 14.25 6.71 -11.94
CA LYS A 202 15.27 7.16 -10.99
C LYS A 202 15.27 6.25 -9.77
N ILE A 203 16.31 5.43 -9.65
CA ILE A 203 16.52 4.54 -8.51
C ILE A 203 16.89 5.37 -7.28
N LEU A 204 16.26 5.08 -6.15
CA LEU A 204 16.50 5.74 -4.87
C LEU A 204 17.21 4.83 -3.88
N MET A 205 16.93 3.52 -3.96
CA MET A 205 17.41 2.55 -2.99
C MET A 205 17.61 1.18 -3.64
N ARG A 206 18.71 0.52 -3.24
CA ARG A 206 19.04 -0.87 -3.54
C ARG A 206 18.81 -1.73 -2.30
N GLY A 207 18.45 -2.99 -2.50
CA GLY A 207 18.22 -3.95 -1.43
C GLY A 207 19.38 -4.90 -1.30
N LEU A 208 20.15 -4.79 -0.22
CA LEU A 208 21.15 -5.77 0.15
C LEU A 208 20.43 -7.03 0.66
N VAL A 209 20.70 -8.17 0.02
CA VAL A 209 20.28 -9.48 0.51
C VAL A 209 21.12 -9.80 1.75
N LEU A 210 20.47 -10.15 2.85
CA LEU A 210 21.12 -10.57 4.10
C LEU A 210 21.23 -12.09 4.19
N GLU A 211 22.16 -12.59 5.02
CA GLU A 211 22.35 -14.04 5.24
C GLU A 211 21.14 -14.72 5.90
N ASN A 212 20.39 -13.97 6.72
CA ASN A 212 19.15 -14.45 7.35
C ASN A 212 18.12 -13.31 7.55
N MET A 213 17.06 -13.57 8.33
CA MET A 213 15.98 -12.60 8.61
C MET A 213 16.21 -11.72 9.84
N SER A 214 17.37 -11.80 10.49
CA SER A 214 17.67 -10.98 11.67
C SER A 214 17.99 -9.53 11.27
N PRO A 215 17.51 -8.52 12.02
CA PRO A 215 17.87 -7.11 11.79
C PRO A 215 19.34 -6.76 12.03
N ASP A 216 20.19 -7.67 12.47
CA ASP A 216 21.65 -7.49 12.58
C ASP A 216 22.44 -8.41 11.63
N SER A 217 21.74 -9.18 10.79
CA SER A 217 22.35 -10.09 9.83
C SER A 217 23.27 -9.34 8.86
N LYS A 218 24.42 -9.93 8.58
CA LYS A 218 25.37 -9.41 7.60
C LYS A 218 24.82 -9.56 6.18
N PRO A 219 25.26 -8.72 5.22
CA PRO A 219 24.99 -8.93 3.81
C PRO A 219 25.50 -10.29 3.33
N SER A 220 24.66 -11.01 2.58
CA SER A 220 24.98 -12.31 1.99
C SER A 220 26.03 -12.15 0.89
N THR A 221 26.97 -13.09 0.83
CA THR A 221 28.02 -13.18 -0.20
C THR A 221 27.72 -14.25 -1.24
N ARG A 222 26.54 -14.89 -1.17
CA ARG A 222 26.17 -15.95 -2.10
C ARG A 222 26.05 -15.43 -3.53
N GLN A 223 26.15 -16.37 -4.47
CA GLN A 223 26.01 -16.06 -5.89
C GLN A 223 24.64 -16.50 -6.43
N LYS A 224 24.19 -15.83 -7.49
CA LYS A 224 22.97 -16.18 -8.21
C LYS A 224 23.07 -15.77 -9.67
N LYS A 225 22.43 -16.54 -10.56
CA LYS A 225 22.27 -16.14 -11.96
C LYS A 225 21.37 -14.91 -12.06
N ASN A 226 21.94 -13.78 -12.45
CA ASN A 226 21.23 -12.57 -12.84
C ASN A 226 20.58 -12.79 -14.22
N ARG A 227 19.25 -12.65 -14.31
CA ARG A 227 18.52 -12.94 -15.54
C ARG A 227 18.69 -11.87 -16.61
N GLN A 228 18.89 -10.61 -16.24
CA GLN A 228 19.11 -9.54 -17.22
C GLN A 228 20.50 -9.64 -17.84
N LEU A 229 21.52 -9.90 -17.03
CA LEU A 229 22.92 -10.03 -17.49
C LEU A 229 23.23 -11.40 -18.08
N ASN A 230 22.38 -12.41 -17.82
CA ASN A 230 22.60 -13.81 -18.12
C ASN A 230 23.95 -14.33 -17.58
N LYS A 231 24.36 -13.89 -16.39
CA LYS A 231 25.62 -14.23 -15.71
C LYS A 231 25.38 -14.56 -14.25
N VAL A 232 26.26 -15.39 -13.66
CA VAL A 232 26.29 -15.58 -12.21
C VAL A 232 27.05 -14.40 -11.60
N THR A 233 26.41 -13.71 -10.65
CA THR A 233 26.99 -12.57 -9.92
C THR A 233 26.81 -12.78 -8.42
N GLY A 234 27.54 -12.01 -7.61
CA GLY A 234 27.17 -11.84 -6.20
C GLY A 234 25.77 -11.25 -6.10
N VAL A 235 24.99 -11.68 -5.11
CA VAL A 235 23.62 -11.15 -4.93
C VAL A 235 23.58 -9.67 -4.57
N ASN A 236 24.69 -9.12 -4.11
CA ASN A 236 24.85 -7.71 -3.77
C ASN A 236 25.77 -6.97 -4.75
N ASP A 237 26.16 -7.61 -5.87
CA ASP A 237 27.16 -7.09 -6.84
C ASP A 237 26.63 -7.09 -8.29
N PRO A 238 25.85 -6.06 -8.69
CA PRO A 238 25.23 -5.06 -7.84
C PRO A 238 23.96 -5.59 -7.17
N ALA A 239 23.58 -4.97 -6.06
CA ALA A 239 22.29 -5.22 -5.40
C ALA A 239 21.10 -4.82 -6.30
N MET A 240 19.94 -5.42 -6.05
CA MET A 240 18.71 -5.15 -6.83
C MET A 240 18.08 -3.82 -6.41
N ALA A 241 17.43 -3.13 -7.36
CA ALA A 241 16.63 -1.95 -7.04
C ALA A 241 15.40 -2.34 -6.21
N VAL A 242 15.14 -1.60 -5.12
CA VAL A 242 14.01 -1.85 -4.23
C VAL A 242 13.13 -0.63 -3.97
N ALA A 243 13.59 0.57 -4.35
CA ALA A 243 12.74 1.76 -4.43
C ALA A 243 13.18 2.65 -5.60
N TRP A 244 12.22 3.12 -6.40
CA TRP A 244 12.47 4.03 -7.51
C TRP A 244 11.27 4.91 -7.81
N THR A 245 11.51 5.97 -8.56
CA THR A 245 10.47 6.89 -9.06
C THR A 245 10.50 6.95 -10.58
N ARG A 246 9.36 7.29 -11.19
CA ARG A 246 9.29 7.64 -12.61
C ARG A 246 8.07 8.52 -12.89
N LYS A 247 8.02 9.10 -14.09
CA LYS A 247 6.84 9.82 -14.58
C LYS A 247 6.16 8.96 -15.65
N HIS A 248 4.86 8.75 -15.52
CA HIS A 248 4.10 7.96 -16.48
C HIS A 248 3.04 8.82 -17.16
N LYS A 249 3.08 8.92 -18.49
CA LYS A 249 2.09 9.63 -19.30
C LYS A 249 0.98 8.67 -19.71
N TRP A 250 -0.25 8.99 -19.30
CA TRP A 250 -1.45 8.21 -19.61
C TRP A 250 -1.99 8.53 -21.01
N PRO A 251 -2.85 7.66 -21.59
CA PRO A 251 -3.54 7.95 -22.84
C PRO A 251 -4.35 9.26 -22.83
N SER A 252 -4.85 9.68 -21.66
CA SER A 252 -5.49 10.99 -21.47
C SER A 252 -4.57 12.20 -21.69
N GLY A 253 -3.26 11.98 -21.84
CA GLY A 253 -2.24 13.02 -21.93
C GLY A 253 -1.76 13.55 -20.58
N LYS A 254 -2.40 13.17 -19.47
CA LYS A 254 -1.96 13.52 -18.11
C LYS A 254 -0.77 12.67 -17.67
N THR A 255 0.03 13.19 -16.76
CA THR A 255 1.23 12.53 -16.26
C THR A 255 1.12 12.28 -14.76
N SER A 256 1.29 11.03 -14.33
CA SER A 256 1.41 10.66 -12.93
C SER A 256 2.86 10.61 -12.47
N HIS A 257 3.08 11.03 -11.22
CA HIS A 257 4.28 10.71 -10.47
C HIS A 257 4.14 9.32 -9.86
N ILE A 258 5.05 8.41 -10.22
CA ILE A 258 5.03 7.03 -9.77
C ILE A 258 6.17 6.83 -8.76
N PHE A 259 5.86 6.23 -7.63
CA PHE A 259 6.85 5.65 -6.72
C PHE A 259 6.58 4.15 -6.63
N THR A 260 7.62 3.35 -6.74
CA THR A 260 7.53 1.90 -6.60
C THR A 260 8.51 1.44 -5.56
N SER A 261 8.06 0.55 -4.67
CA SER A 261 8.96 -0.24 -3.82
C SER A 261 8.63 -1.72 -3.90
N THR A 262 9.65 -2.57 -3.98
CA THR A 262 9.50 -4.03 -3.86
C THR A 262 9.52 -4.51 -2.41
N MET A 263 9.61 -3.58 -1.46
CA MET A 263 9.29 -3.76 -0.04
C MET A 263 7.83 -3.31 0.21
N GLY A 264 7.31 -3.62 1.39
CA GLY A 264 6.01 -3.12 1.84
C GLY A 264 5.07 -4.18 2.39
N ALA A 265 5.57 -5.39 2.65
CA ALA A 265 4.83 -6.33 3.49
C ALA A 265 4.52 -5.67 4.84
N ALA A 266 3.42 -6.07 5.47
CA ALA A 266 3.04 -5.47 6.75
C ALA A 266 4.17 -5.57 7.79
N THR A 267 4.92 -6.67 7.78
CA THR A 267 6.09 -6.84 8.66
C THR A 267 7.25 -5.91 8.32
N ASP A 268 7.48 -5.57 7.04
CA ASP A 268 8.48 -4.57 6.63
C ASP A 268 8.16 -3.17 7.20
N LEU A 269 6.87 -2.86 7.32
CA LEU A 269 6.39 -1.59 7.87
C LEU A 269 6.62 -1.46 9.38
N LYS A 270 7.30 -2.42 10.01
CA LYS A 270 7.98 -2.23 11.30
C LYS A 270 9.09 -1.19 11.20
N SER A 271 9.82 -1.13 10.09
CA SER A 271 10.83 -0.10 9.85
C SER A 271 10.20 1.29 9.77
N ALA A 272 10.66 2.19 10.64
CA ALA A 272 10.30 3.60 10.56
C ALA A 272 10.84 4.24 9.27
N GLY A 273 12.04 3.85 8.83
CA GLY A 273 12.63 4.31 7.57
C GLY A 273 11.75 4.01 6.36
N LEU A 274 11.24 2.78 6.25
CA LEU A 274 10.33 2.40 5.15
C LEU A 274 9.02 3.20 5.19
N ARG A 275 8.37 3.29 6.36
CA ARG A 275 7.16 4.09 6.53
C ARG A 275 7.40 5.55 6.12
N ARG A 276 8.53 6.13 6.53
CA ARG A 276 8.90 7.51 6.21
C ARG A 276 9.12 7.73 4.73
N MET A 277 9.79 6.79 4.05
CA MET A 277 9.95 6.83 2.60
C MET A 277 8.59 6.84 1.88
N ILE A 278 7.62 6.04 2.33
CA ILE A 278 6.26 6.01 1.75
C ILE A 278 5.50 7.32 1.98
N VAL A 279 5.56 7.87 3.20
CA VAL A 279 4.97 9.19 3.50
C VAL A 279 5.61 10.27 2.62
N ASN A 280 6.95 10.30 2.56
CA ASN A 280 7.68 11.28 1.76
C ASN A 280 7.35 11.18 0.26
N ALA A 281 7.26 9.95 -0.27
CA ALA A 281 6.86 9.70 -1.66
C ALA A 281 5.43 10.21 -1.94
N THR A 282 4.53 10.11 -0.97
CA THR A 282 3.17 10.66 -1.06
C THR A 282 3.20 12.19 -1.20
N TYR A 283 3.97 12.88 -0.34
CA TYR A 283 4.17 14.33 -0.44
C TYR A 283 4.77 14.74 -1.78
N ALA A 284 5.85 14.08 -2.20
CA ALA A 284 6.54 14.36 -3.45
C ALA A 284 5.62 14.16 -4.66
N GLY A 285 4.84 13.07 -4.68
CA GLY A 285 3.90 12.78 -5.75
C GLY A 285 2.76 13.80 -5.86
N LEU A 286 2.34 14.37 -4.73
CA LEU A 286 1.34 15.44 -4.66
C LEU A 286 1.92 16.85 -4.97
N GLY A 287 3.22 16.95 -5.29
CA GLY A 287 3.88 18.23 -5.49
C GLY A 287 4.01 19.07 -4.22
N MET A 288 3.90 18.44 -3.05
CA MET A 288 3.98 19.11 -1.75
C MET A 288 5.42 19.15 -1.25
N LYS A 289 5.74 20.14 -0.41
CA LYS A 289 7.04 20.20 0.28
C LYS A 289 7.18 18.97 1.18
N VAL A 290 8.14 18.10 0.88
CA VAL A 290 8.43 16.92 1.68
C VAL A 290 9.02 17.36 3.04
N PRO A 291 8.48 16.87 4.18
CA PRO A 291 9.04 17.17 5.50
C PRO A 291 10.51 16.76 5.60
N LYS A 292 11.29 17.45 6.42
CA LYS A 292 12.68 17.05 6.71
C LYS A 292 12.74 15.75 7.51
N GLU A 293 11.74 15.53 8.35
CA GLU A 293 11.55 14.30 9.11
C GLU A 293 10.04 14.09 9.31
N ALA A 294 9.40 13.32 8.43
CA ALA A 294 7.98 13.04 8.57
C ALA A 294 7.73 12.16 9.81
N ASN A 295 6.76 12.54 10.65
CA ASN A 295 6.32 11.70 11.77
C ASN A 295 5.65 10.44 11.21
N VAL A 296 6.20 9.29 11.58
CA VAL A 296 5.70 7.97 11.16
C VAL A 296 5.38 7.06 12.34
N ASP A 297 5.21 7.66 13.52
CA ASP A 297 4.85 6.93 14.73
C ASP A 297 3.49 6.29 14.53
N TYR A 298 3.38 5.03 14.98
CA TYR A 298 2.11 4.35 14.97
C TYR A 298 1.05 5.17 15.71
N VAL A 299 -0.17 5.14 15.17
CA VAL A 299 -1.33 5.75 15.81
C VAL A 299 -1.93 4.79 16.84
N ASP A 300 -2.03 3.52 16.46
CA ASP A 300 -2.56 2.42 17.26
C ASP A 300 -1.53 1.29 17.35
N PRO A 301 -1.65 0.35 18.29
CA PRO A 301 -0.77 -0.82 18.36
C PRO A 301 -0.68 -1.56 17.02
N TYR A 302 0.55 -1.78 16.54
CA TYR A 302 0.82 -2.44 15.27
C TYR A 302 1.56 -3.76 15.47
N LYS A 303 0.83 -4.86 15.31
CA LYS A 303 1.37 -6.22 15.41
C LYS A 303 0.88 -7.06 14.21
N PRO A 304 1.44 -6.83 13.01
CA PRO A 304 1.02 -7.55 11.82
C PRO A 304 1.33 -9.04 11.92
N LEU A 305 0.53 -9.90 11.28
CA LEU A 305 0.90 -11.30 11.09
C LEU A 305 2.11 -11.43 10.15
N PHE A 306 2.85 -12.54 10.31
CA PHE A 306 3.86 -12.92 9.34
C PHE A 306 3.22 -13.23 7.98
N TYR A 307 3.90 -12.85 6.91
CA TYR A 307 3.37 -13.00 5.55
C TYR A 307 3.34 -14.47 5.10
N GLY A 308 2.34 -14.82 4.30
CA GLY A 308 2.14 -16.15 3.74
C GLY A 308 0.75 -16.36 3.15
N PHE A 309 0.60 -17.36 2.31
CA PHE A 309 -0.71 -17.67 1.72
C PHE A 309 -1.67 -18.27 2.75
N ASN A 310 -2.94 -17.84 2.69
CA ASN A 310 -4.04 -18.38 3.52
C ASN A 310 -3.85 -18.28 5.05
N SER A 311 -2.91 -17.45 5.51
CA SER A 311 -2.66 -17.18 6.94
C SER A 311 -3.05 -15.75 7.36
N PHE A 312 -3.91 -15.08 6.58
CA PHE A 312 -4.55 -13.83 7.00
C PHE A 312 -5.57 -14.08 8.10
N ARG A 313 -5.90 -13.03 8.86
CA ARG A 313 -6.89 -13.08 9.96
C ARG A 313 -8.29 -13.27 9.37
N ARG A 314 -9.00 -14.31 9.79
CA ARG A 314 -10.38 -14.58 9.31
C ARG A 314 -11.41 -13.85 10.14
N GLY A 315 -12.55 -13.50 9.56
CA GLY A 315 -13.64 -12.83 10.27
C GLY A 315 -13.41 -11.34 10.55
N ILE A 316 -12.31 -10.77 10.04
CA ILE A 316 -12.01 -9.34 10.20
C ILE A 316 -12.88 -8.54 9.22
N LYS A 317 -13.48 -7.46 9.70
CA LYS A 317 -14.22 -6.49 8.88
C LYS A 317 -13.47 -5.16 8.79
N PRO A 318 -13.73 -4.32 7.78
CA PRO A 318 -13.11 -2.99 7.68
C PRO A 318 -13.22 -2.16 8.98
N ALA A 319 -14.37 -2.20 9.65
CA ALA A 319 -14.62 -1.50 10.92
C ALA A 319 -13.72 -1.95 12.10
N ASP A 320 -13.07 -3.11 12.02
CA ASP A 320 -12.10 -3.56 13.03
C ASP A 320 -10.79 -2.77 12.96
N HIS A 321 -10.53 -2.09 11.84
CA HIS A 321 -9.41 -1.18 11.68
C HIS A 321 -9.68 0.24 12.20
N ALA A 322 -10.83 0.54 12.80
CA ALA A 322 -11.10 1.89 13.32
C ALA A 322 -10.01 2.40 14.30
N LEU A 323 -9.90 3.73 14.44
CA LEU A 323 -8.94 4.36 15.34
C LEU A 323 -9.17 3.91 16.80
N GLY A 324 -8.09 3.75 17.56
CA GLY A 324 -8.15 3.31 18.96
C GLY A 324 -8.44 1.82 19.15
N LYS A 325 -8.68 1.06 18.07
CA LYS A 325 -8.89 -0.39 18.13
C LYS A 325 -7.57 -1.15 17.94
N VAL A 326 -7.43 -2.23 18.71
CA VAL A 326 -6.45 -3.28 18.43
C VAL A 326 -7.08 -4.25 17.44
N LEU A 327 -6.37 -4.55 16.35
CA LEU A 327 -6.86 -5.48 15.35
C LEU A 327 -7.09 -6.87 15.99
N PRO A 328 -8.29 -7.46 15.87
CA PRO A 328 -8.58 -8.76 16.47
C PRO A 328 -7.65 -9.86 15.95
N LEU A 329 -7.47 -10.94 16.72
CA LEU A 329 -6.64 -12.06 16.27
C LEU A 329 -7.20 -12.79 15.03
N GLY A 330 -8.50 -12.61 14.78
CA GLY A 330 -9.26 -13.34 13.77
C GLY A 330 -9.73 -14.70 14.30
N ASN A 331 -10.66 -15.29 13.56
CA ASN A 331 -11.21 -16.61 13.87
C ASN A 331 -10.15 -17.69 13.63
N LYS A 332 -10.11 -18.70 14.50
CA LYS A 332 -9.27 -19.89 14.28
C LYS A 332 -9.67 -20.56 12.96
N LYS A 333 -8.67 -21.06 12.23
CA LYS A 333 -8.91 -21.90 11.04
C LYS A 333 -9.69 -23.13 11.52
N ARG A 334 -10.91 -23.32 10.99
CA ARG A 334 -11.64 -24.58 11.18
C ARG A 334 -10.92 -25.70 10.45
#